data_AF-A0A9X3YLM3-F1
#
_entry.id   AF-A0A9X3YLM3-F1
#
_cell.length_a   1.000
_cell.length_b   1.000
_cell.length_c   1.000
_cell.angle_alpha   90.00
_cell.angle_beta   90.00
_cell.angle_gamma   90.00
#
_symmetry.space_group_name_H-M   'P 1'
#
loop_
_entity.id
_entity.type
_entity.pdbx_description
1 polymer ?
#
loop_
_entity_poly.entity_id
_entity_poly.type
_entity_poly.pdbx_seq_one_letter_code
_entity_poly.pdbx_strand_id
1 'polypeptide(L)'
;MIRYTRPLLAVCAVLALAACQQESAPPAKPAAPAPASTPAAPPPAATPAATPAATPPAATAAIGIPECDNYLTKYEACVSGKVPEAARDALRQGLEQTRTAWRNAAANEATKASLGAACTQAHEAAKAALSAYGCTDF
;
A
#
# COMPACT_ATOMS: atom_id res chain seq x y z
N MET A 1 4.66 -34.05 39.42
CA MET A 1 5.12 -35.39 38.98
C MET A 1 5.40 -35.32 37.49
N ILE A 2 6.68 -35.28 37.12
CA ILE A 2 7.16 -35.30 35.73
C ILE A 2 7.58 -36.74 35.44
N ARG A 3 6.97 -37.39 34.44
CA ARG A 3 7.47 -38.63 33.84
C ARG A 3 7.30 -38.57 32.32
N TYR A 4 8.44 -38.28 31.71
CA TYR A 4 8.74 -38.25 30.29
C TYR A 4 8.46 -39.60 29.59
N THR A 5 7.80 -39.53 28.45
CA THR A 5 8.12 -40.34 27.26
C THR A 5 8.08 -39.36 26.10
N ARG A 6 9.18 -38.62 25.95
CA ARG A 6 10.19 -38.81 24.90
C ARG A 6 9.68 -38.42 23.49
N PRO A 7 10.53 -37.72 22.75
CA PRO A 7 10.24 -36.42 22.16
C PRO A 7 10.61 -36.47 20.66
N LEU A 8 10.86 -35.30 20.06
CA LEU A 8 11.66 -35.15 18.83
C LEU A 8 10.89 -35.32 17.51
N LEU A 9 10.12 -34.30 17.13
CA LEU A 9 10.11 -33.77 15.76
C LEU A 9 9.21 -32.53 15.63
N ALA A 10 9.79 -31.46 15.07
CA ALA A 10 9.16 -30.27 14.49
C ALA A 10 8.45 -29.31 15.48
N VAL A 11 8.99 -28.16 15.91
CA VAL A 11 9.67 -27.11 15.14
C VAL A 11 9.09 -27.01 13.73
N CYS A 12 7.93 -26.35 13.59
CA CYS A 12 7.56 -25.46 12.48
C CYS A 12 6.05 -25.17 12.52
N ALA A 13 5.72 -23.91 12.21
CA ALA A 13 4.40 -23.47 11.74
C ALA A 13 3.24 -23.36 12.74
N VAL A 14 3.33 -22.39 13.66
CA VAL A 14 2.13 -21.61 14.07
C VAL A 14 2.25 -20.15 13.58
N LEU A 15 3.02 -19.94 12.51
CA LEU A 15 2.82 -18.80 11.60
C LEU A 15 1.77 -19.22 10.57
N ALA A 16 0.85 -18.29 10.26
CA ALA A 16 -0.11 -18.30 9.14
C ALA A 16 -1.57 -18.72 9.45
N LEU A 17 -2.24 -18.00 10.36
CA LEU A 17 -3.72 -17.93 10.42
C LEU A 17 -4.27 -16.52 10.13
N ALA A 18 -3.56 -15.74 9.32
CA ALA A 18 -4.02 -14.43 8.82
C ALA A 18 -3.66 -14.19 7.34
N ALA A 19 -3.59 -15.24 6.53
CA ALA A 19 -3.45 -15.14 5.08
C ALA A 19 -4.16 -16.33 4.42
N CYS A 20 -4.92 -16.06 3.35
CA CYS A 20 -5.77 -16.95 2.54
C CYS A 20 -7.18 -17.25 3.08
N GLN A 21 -8.09 -16.35 2.71
CA GLN A 21 -9.37 -16.68 2.05
C GLN A 21 -9.37 -18.09 1.41
N GLN A 22 -9.83 -19.10 2.16
CA GLN A 22 -10.10 -20.44 1.64
C GLN A 22 -11.36 -21.01 2.32
N GLU A 23 -12.50 -20.41 1.98
CA GLU A 23 -13.84 -20.98 2.18
C GLU A 23 -13.88 -22.39 1.53
N SER A 24 -14.14 -23.41 2.33
CA SER A 24 -14.28 -24.81 1.91
C SER A 24 -15.77 -25.19 1.93
N ALA A 25 -16.35 -25.40 0.75
CA ALA A 25 -17.75 -25.78 0.55
C ALA A 25 -18.03 -27.29 0.81
N PRO A 26 -19.28 -27.67 1.14
CA PRO A 26 -19.80 -29.05 0.98
C PRO A 26 -20.88 -29.19 -0.15
N PRO A 27 -21.30 -30.43 -0.54
CA PRO A 27 -21.33 -30.87 -1.95
C PRO A 27 -22.69 -30.95 -2.70
N ALA A 28 -22.56 -30.90 -4.04
CA ALA A 28 -23.26 -31.61 -5.14
C ALA A 28 -24.80 -31.63 -5.31
N LYS A 29 -25.25 -31.14 -6.48
CA LYS A 29 -26.36 -31.72 -7.27
C LYS A 29 -26.00 -31.76 -8.77
N PRO A 30 -26.14 -32.89 -9.51
CA PRO A 30 -25.72 -33.02 -10.92
C PRO A 30 -26.76 -32.66 -12.01
N ALA A 31 -26.22 -32.29 -13.19
CA ALA A 31 -26.71 -32.41 -14.59
C ALA A 31 -27.95 -31.57 -15.01
N ALA A 32 -28.11 -30.99 -16.22
CA ALA A 32 -27.42 -30.80 -17.52
C ALA A 32 -28.37 -29.89 -18.38
N PRO A 33 -28.18 -29.52 -19.67
CA PRO A 33 -27.06 -29.64 -20.61
C PRO A 33 -26.59 -28.29 -21.21
N ALA A 34 -25.50 -28.34 -21.98
CA ALA A 34 -24.94 -27.25 -22.76
C ALA A 34 -25.80 -26.87 -23.98
N PRO A 35 -25.83 -25.58 -24.37
CA PRO A 35 -25.95 -25.19 -25.76
C PRO A 35 -24.59 -24.80 -26.34
N ALA A 36 -24.24 -25.56 -27.39
CA ALA A 36 -23.45 -25.22 -28.58
C ALA A 36 -22.47 -24.02 -28.56
N SER A 37 -21.23 -24.36 -28.91
CA SER A 37 -20.17 -23.48 -29.36
C SER A 37 -20.59 -22.60 -30.54
N THR A 38 -20.32 -21.30 -30.43
CA THR A 38 -20.20 -20.39 -31.58
C THR A 38 -18.75 -19.93 -31.67
N PRO A 39 -18.00 -20.27 -32.73
CA PRO A 39 -16.68 -19.72 -32.99
C PRO A 39 -16.76 -18.27 -33.49
N ALA A 40 -16.14 -17.34 -32.77
CA ALA A 40 -15.78 -15.99 -33.22
C ALA A 40 -14.70 -15.50 -32.24
N ALA A 41 -13.56 -14.92 -32.59
CA ALA A 41 -12.85 -14.59 -33.81
C ALA A 41 -11.38 -14.36 -33.33
N PRO A 42 -10.34 -14.42 -34.17
CA PRO A 42 -8.98 -14.16 -33.73
C PRO A 42 -8.87 -12.75 -33.11
N PRO A 43 -8.17 -12.57 -31.97
CA PRO A 43 -7.91 -11.25 -31.44
C PRO A 43 -7.10 -10.44 -32.47
N PRO A 44 -7.46 -9.19 -32.77
CA PRO A 44 -6.61 -8.32 -33.57
C PRO A 44 -5.25 -8.18 -32.90
N ALA A 45 -4.22 -8.24 -33.74
CA ALA A 45 -2.82 -8.16 -33.41
C ALA A 45 -2.52 -7.09 -32.34
N ALA A 46 -1.67 -7.46 -31.39
CA ALA A 46 -1.09 -6.56 -30.43
C ALA A 46 -0.46 -5.36 -31.14
N THR A 47 -1.08 -4.19 -30.98
CA THR A 47 -0.42 -2.91 -31.15
C THR A 47 0.81 -2.88 -30.22
N PRO A 48 1.99 -2.43 -30.67
CA PRO A 48 3.13 -2.26 -29.80
C PRO A 48 2.73 -1.38 -28.62
N ALA A 49 2.92 -1.89 -27.39
CA ALA A 49 2.81 -1.12 -26.18
C ALA A 49 3.68 0.13 -26.36
N ALA A 50 3.06 1.30 -26.34
CA ALA A 50 3.76 2.57 -26.30
C ALA A 50 4.70 2.52 -25.09
N THR A 51 6.01 2.58 -25.35
CA THR A 51 7.03 2.81 -24.35
C THR A 51 6.60 4.02 -23.52
N PRO A 52 6.42 3.91 -22.19
CA PRO A 52 6.23 5.10 -21.38
C PRO A 52 7.45 5.99 -21.59
N ALA A 53 7.21 7.18 -22.15
CA ALA A 53 8.22 8.22 -22.23
C ALA A 53 8.82 8.39 -20.84
N ALA A 54 10.14 8.33 -20.73
CA ALA A 54 10.85 8.55 -19.49
C ALA A 54 10.50 9.95 -18.98
N THR A 55 9.62 9.99 -17.97
CA THR A 55 9.29 11.21 -17.24
C THR A 55 10.59 11.76 -16.63
N PRO A 56 10.93 13.05 -16.81
CA PRO A 56 12.06 13.65 -16.13
C PRO A 56 11.96 13.41 -14.61
N PRO A 57 13.08 13.29 -13.89
CA PRO A 57 13.04 13.17 -12.43
C PRO A 57 12.33 14.41 -11.89
N ALA A 58 11.12 14.21 -11.37
CA ALA A 58 10.32 15.28 -10.80
C ALA A 58 11.06 15.81 -9.57
N ALA A 59 11.79 16.92 -9.74
CA ALA A 59 12.39 17.69 -8.67
C ALA A 59 11.30 17.99 -7.65
N THR A 60 11.31 17.28 -6.52
CA THR A 60 10.42 17.36 -5.34
C THR A 60 9.08 18.08 -5.59
N ALA A 61 8.39 17.67 -6.66
CA ALA A 61 7.28 18.47 -7.16
C ALA A 61 6.11 18.33 -6.19
N ALA A 62 5.53 19.47 -5.83
CA ALA A 62 4.31 19.53 -5.04
C ALA A 62 3.27 18.58 -5.63
N ILE A 63 2.49 17.93 -4.76
CA ILE A 63 1.41 17.02 -5.19
C ILE A 63 0.29 17.82 -5.86
N GLY A 64 0.23 19.13 -5.58
CA GLY A 64 -0.78 20.02 -6.13
C GLY A 64 -2.09 19.94 -5.36
N ILE A 65 -2.04 19.41 -4.13
CA ILE A 65 -3.16 19.35 -3.19
C ILE A 65 -2.64 19.98 -1.90
N PRO A 66 -3.16 21.16 -1.52
CA PRO A 66 -2.55 22.00 -0.50
C PRO A 66 -2.43 21.29 0.86
N GLU A 67 -3.38 20.42 1.17
CA GLU A 67 -3.40 19.67 2.42
C GLU A 67 -2.34 18.56 2.43
N CYS A 68 -2.16 17.83 1.33
CA CYS A 68 -1.06 16.87 1.18
C CYS A 68 0.32 17.54 1.25
N ASP A 69 0.48 18.69 0.60
CA ASP A 69 1.74 19.44 0.59
C ASP A 69 2.07 20.02 1.99
N ASN A 70 1.04 20.47 2.72
CA ASN A 70 1.18 20.91 4.10
C ASN A 70 1.61 19.75 5.03
N TYR A 71 0.95 18.60 4.92
CA TYR A 71 1.32 17.38 5.65
C TYR A 71 2.80 17.03 5.46
N LEU A 72 3.26 16.97 4.20
CA LEU A 72 4.65 16.59 3.89
C LEU A 72 5.63 17.56 4.52
N THR A 73 5.34 18.86 4.42
CA THR A 73 6.17 19.93 4.99
C THR A 73 6.28 19.80 6.51
N LYS A 74 5.14 19.62 7.22
CA LYS A 74 5.12 19.48 8.68
C LYS A 74 5.83 18.21 9.14
N TYR A 75 5.63 17.11 8.41
CA TYR A 75 6.30 15.84 8.70
C TYR A 75 7.81 15.94 8.54
N GLU A 76 8.30 16.51 7.43
CA GLU A 76 9.74 16.69 7.22
C GLU A 76 10.37 17.64 8.26
N ALA A 77 9.67 18.71 8.64
CA ALA A 77 10.12 19.61 9.70
C ALA A 77 10.24 18.90 11.06
N CYS A 78 9.22 18.12 11.43
CA CYS A 78 9.21 17.28 12.63
C CYS A 78 10.36 16.27 12.62
N VAL A 79 10.52 15.51 11.53
CA VAL A 79 11.56 14.48 11.43
C VAL A 79 12.95 15.11 11.51
N SER A 80 13.16 16.25 10.85
CA SER A 80 14.45 16.95 10.87
C SER A 80 14.78 17.56 12.23
N GLY A 81 13.78 18.03 12.98
CA GLY A 81 13.99 18.78 14.23
C GLY A 81 13.87 17.96 15.52
N LYS A 82 13.05 16.90 15.55
CA LYS A 82 12.63 16.23 16.79
C LYS A 82 12.95 14.74 16.84
N VAL A 83 12.83 14.06 15.69
CA VAL A 83 13.11 12.61 15.62
C VAL A 83 14.62 12.35 15.75
N PRO A 84 15.07 11.31 16.48
CA PRO A 84 16.49 10.95 16.55
C PRO A 84 17.02 10.35 15.24
N GLU A 85 18.30 10.55 14.91
CA GLU A 85 18.90 10.11 13.64
C GLU A 85 18.64 8.63 13.30
N ALA A 86 18.69 7.75 14.31
CA ALA A 86 18.44 6.32 14.14
C ALA A 86 17.06 5.98 13.52
N ALA A 87 16.06 6.85 13.69
CA ALA A 87 14.72 6.67 13.13
C ALA A 87 14.43 7.59 11.92
N ARG A 88 15.19 8.68 11.76
CA ARG A 88 14.94 9.70 10.72
C ARG A 88 14.93 9.12 9.32
N ASP A 89 15.90 8.26 9.00
CA ASP A 89 16.04 7.74 7.65
C ASP A 89 14.83 6.88 7.24
N ALA A 90 14.43 5.95 8.11
CA ALA A 90 13.24 5.13 7.90
C ALA A 90 11.96 5.97 7.74
N LEU A 91 11.80 7.03 8.55
CA LEU A 91 10.65 7.94 8.47
C LEU A 91 10.66 8.78 7.18
N ARG A 92 11.83 9.24 6.71
CA ARG A 92 11.97 9.94 5.43
C ARG A 92 11.69 9.03 4.25
N GLN A 93 12.21 7.81 4.26
CA GLN A 93 11.96 6.82 3.21
C GLN A 93 10.46 6.52 3.10
N GLY A 94 9.77 6.32 4.22
CA GLY A 94 8.31 6.16 4.23
C GLY A 94 7.57 7.36 3.66
N LEU A 95 8.00 8.58 4.01
CA LEU A 95 7.41 9.81 3.47
C LEU A 95 7.63 9.96 1.96
N GLU A 96 8.82 9.62 1.46
CA GLU A 96 9.15 9.66 0.03
C GLU A 96 8.27 8.66 -0.77
N GLN A 97 8.01 7.48 -0.21
CA GLN A 97 7.10 6.50 -0.80
C GLN A 97 5.67 7.04 -0.86
N THR A 98 5.18 7.62 0.23
CA THR A 98 3.85 8.27 0.29
C THR A 98 3.74 9.39 -0.73
N ARG A 99 4.75 10.27 -0.80
CA ARG A 99 4.82 11.36 -1.77
C ARG A 99 4.74 10.83 -3.20
N THR A 100 5.46 9.75 -3.50
CA THR A 100 5.44 9.12 -4.83
C THR A 100 4.07 8.51 -5.15
N ALA A 101 3.46 7.79 -4.21
CA ALA A 101 2.12 7.25 -4.38
C ALA A 101 1.08 8.34 -4.62
N TRP A 102 1.16 9.44 -3.87
CA TRP A 102 0.24 10.57 -4.00
C TRP A 102 0.44 11.35 -5.29
N ARG A 103 1.68 11.56 -5.76
CA ARG A 103 1.91 12.13 -7.09
C ARG A 103 1.30 11.27 -8.20
N ASN A 104 1.46 9.96 -8.13
CA ASN A 104 0.87 9.05 -9.11
C ASN A 104 -0.67 9.08 -9.07
N ALA A 105 -1.27 9.15 -7.88
CA ALA A 105 -2.71 9.28 -7.72
C ALA A 105 -3.21 10.69 -8.13
N ALA A 106 -2.40 11.75 -7.98
CA ALA A 106 -2.74 13.10 -8.41
C ALA A 106 -2.64 13.28 -9.94
N ALA A 107 -1.90 12.41 -10.62
CA ALA A 107 -1.83 12.38 -12.08
C ALA A 107 -3.14 11.91 -12.74
N ASN A 108 -4.06 11.31 -11.97
CA ASN A 108 -5.35 10.84 -12.43
C ASN A 108 -6.47 11.62 -11.73
N GLU A 109 -7.28 12.36 -12.48
CA GLU A 109 -8.30 13.27 -11.92
C GLU A 109 -9.35 12.54 -11.06
N ALA A 110 -9.71 11.30 -11.40
CA ALA A 110 -10.65 10.48 -10.62
C ALA A 110 -10.12 10.15 -9.21
N THR A 111 -8.83 9.85 -9.06
CA THR A 111 -8.21 9.56 -7.76
C THR A 111 -7.79 10.82 -7.02
N LYS A 112 -7.43 11.89 -7.76
CA LYS A 112 -7.11 13.21 -7.22
C LYS A 112 -8.23 13.80 -6.38
N ALA A 113 -9.49 13.61 -6.79
CA ALA A 113 -10.64 14.08 -6.02
C ALA A 113 -10.72 13.47 -4.60
N SER A 114 -10.24 12.23 -4.43
CA SER A 114 -10.22 11.53 -3.14
C SER A 114 -8.96 11.78 -2.31
N LEU A 115 -7.89 12.32 -2.92
CA LEU A 115 -6.59 12.47 -2.27
C LEU A 115 -6.63 13.46 -1.10
N GLY A 116 -7.44 14.51 -1.16
CA GLY A 116 -7.57 15.45 -0.04
C GLY A 116 -8.02 14.72 1.24
N ALA A 117 -9.08 13.92 1.18
CA ALA A 117 -9.51 13.15 2.35
C ALA A 117 -8.44 12.15 2.82
N ALA A 118 -7.72 11.52 1.88
CA ALA A 118 -6.65 10.59 2.20
C ALA A 118 -5.45 11.27 2.90
N CYS A 119 -5.09 12.48 2.47
CA CYS A 119 -4.01 13.26 3.09
C CYS A 119 -4.40 13.72 4.49
N THR A 120 -5.65 14.13 4.70
CA THR A 120 -6.14 14.52 6.03
C THR A 120 -6.09 13.34 6.99
N GLN A 121 -6.52 12.16 6.52
CA GLN A 121 -6.43 10.95 7.33
C GLN A 121 -4.98 10.55 7.63
N ALA A 122 -4.08 10.69 6.65
CA ALA A 122 -2.66 10.46 6.85
C ALA A 122 -2.03 11.47 7.82
N HIS A 123 -2.50 12.71 7.81
CA HIS A 123 -2.11 13.75 8.76
C HIS A 123 -2.50 13.36 10.18
N GLU A 124 -3.75 13.02 10.44
CA GLU A 124 -4.19 12.60 11.77
C GLU A 124 -3.44 11.35 12.27
N ALA A 125 -3.18 10.38 11.38
CA ALA A 125 -2.39 9.21 11.72
C ALA A 125 -0.93 9.55 12.05
N ALA A 126 -0.30 10.42 11.25
CA ALA A 126 1.07 10.85 11.49
C ALA A 126 1.18 11.72 12.74
N LYS A 127 0.18 12.55 13.06
CA LYS A 127 0.11 13.31 14.30
C LYS A 127 0.20 12.39 15.51
N ALA A 128 -0.62 11.33 15.52
CA ALA A 128 -0.60 10.35 16.59
C ALA A 128 0.76 9.65 16.68
N ALA A 129 1.30 9.19 15.55
CA ALA A 129 2.59 8.48 15.52
C ALA A 129 3.78 9.37 15.90
N LEU A 130 3.79 10.63 15.45
CA LEU A 130 4.89 11.57 15.64
C LEU A 130 4.82 12.32 16.97
N SER A 131 3.67 12.32 17.64
CA SER A 131 3.53 12.86 19.00
C SER A 131 4.51 12.20 19.97
N ALA A 132 4.81 10.90 19.79
CA ALA A 132 5.78 10.15 20.57
C ALA A 132 7.22 10.69 20.42
N TYR A 133 7.54 11.35 19.32
CA TYR A 133 8.83 12.01 19.08
C TYR A 133 8.83 13.49 19.50
N GLY A 134 7.74 13.99 20.09
CA GLY A 134 7.62 15.39 20.51
C GLY A 134 7.23 16.35 19.39
N CYS A 135 6.63 15.85 18.31
CA CYS A 135 6.11 16.68 17.21
C CYS A 135 4.69 17.15 17.50
N THR A 136 4.56 18.03 18.48
CA THR A 136 3.26 18.55 18.94
C THR A 136 2.65 19.60 18.02
N ASP A 137 3.45 20.22 17.14
CA ASP A 137 2.99 21.21 16.16
C ASP A 137 2.50 20.56 14.85
N PHE A 138 2.29 19.24 14.86
CA PHE A 138 1.77 18.51 13.71
C PHE A 138 0.30 18.82 13.46
#